data_AF-A0A356FAI0-F1
#
_entry.id   AF-A0A356FAI0-F1
#
_cell.length_a   1.000
_cell.length_b   1.000
_cell.length_c   1.000
_cell.angle_alpha   90.00
_cell.angle_beta   90.00
_cell.angle_gamma   90.00
#
_symmetry.space_group_name_H-M   'P 1'
#
loop_
_entity.id
_entity.type
_entity.pdbx_description
1 polymer ?
#
loop_
_entity_poly.entity_id
_entity_poly.type
_entity_poly.pdbx_seq_one_letter_code
_entity_poly.pdbx_strand_id
1 'polypeptide(L)' 'MTGRQLNDRALRFVESKLTGSELLDELCAFVEGGGRVIDCGVAGEGGVEAGLFLARLTLCDLAEVSIEPG' A
#
# COMPACT_ATOMS: atom_id res chain seq x y z
N MET A 1 10.96 17.80 4.53
CA MET A 1 9.67 17.60 3.85
C MET A 1 8.55 17.90 4.83
N THR A 2 7.44 18.46 4.37
CA THR A 2 6.23 18.65 5.19
C THR A 2 5.39 17.37 5.22
N GLY A 3 4.49 17.23 6.19
CA GLY A 3 3.57 16.08 6.24
C GLY A 3 2.73 15.92 4.97
N ARG A 4 2.32 17.03 4.33
CA ARG A 4 1.63 17.01 3.04
C ARG A 4 2.49 16.38 1.94
N GLN A 5 3.75 16.78 1.83
CA GLN A 5 4.66 16.24 0.82
C GLN A 5 4.90 14.73 1.01
N LEU A 6 4.94 14.25 2.26
CA LEU A 6 5.06 12.83 2.57
C LEU A 6 3.82 12.05 2.11
N ASN A 7 2.62 12.56 2.43
CA ASN A 7 1.36 11.92 2.03
C ASN A 7 1.14 11.94 0.50
N ASP A 8 1.48 13.03 -0.19
CA ASP A 8 1.39 13.10 -1.65
C ASP A 8 2.34 12.09 -2.33
N ARG A 9 3.49 11.80 -1.70
CA ARG A 9 4.40 10.74 -2.15
C ARG A 9 3.81 9.35 -1.90
N ALA A 10 3.32 9.10 -0.69
CA ALA A 10 2.66 7.85 -0.32
C ALA A 10 1.47 7.54 -1.25
N LEU A 11 0.64 8.54 -1.57
CA LEU A 11 -0.49 8.38 -2.50
C LEU A 11 -0.02 7.95 -3.89
N ARG A 12 1.00 8.61 -4.46
CA ARG A 12 1.55 8.22 -5.78
C ARG A 12 2.07 6.78 -5.78
N PHE A 13 2.71 6.35 -4.70
CA PHE A 13 3.13 4.97 -4.53
C PHE A 13 1.93 4.02 -4.55
N VAL A 14 0.88 4.29 -3.77
CA VAL A 14 -0.35 3.48 -3.75
C VAL A 14 -0.99 3.38 -5.14
N GLU A 15 -1.20 4.50 -5.83
CA GLU A 15 -1.82 4.47 -7.18
C GLU A 15 -1.00 3.64 -8.17
N SER A 16 0.33 3.76 -8.13
CA SER A 16 1.22 3.00 -9.01
C SER A 16 1.14 1.49 -8.74
N LYS A 17 0.89 1.10 -7.49
CA LYS A 17 0.80 -0.30 -7.08
C LYS A 17 -0.57 -0.90 -7.38
N LEU A 18 -1.65 -0.18 -7.11
CA LEU A 18 -3.01 -0.59 -7.50
C LEU A 18 -3.13 -0.76 -9.02
N THR A 19 -2.51 0.12 -9.81
CA THR A 19 -2.52 -0.01 -11.28
C THR A 19 -1.71 -1.21 -11.78
N GLY A 20 -0.71 -1.68 -11.01
CA GLY A 20 0.29 -2.66 -11.44
C GLY A 20 0.20 -4.04 -10.80
N SER A 21 -0.65 -4.24 -9.79
CA SER A 21 -0.82 -5.50 -9.07
C SER A 21 -2.30 -5.83 -8.96
N GLU A 22 -2.71 -6.89 -9.67
CA GLU A 22 -4.09 -7.42 -9.62
C GLU A 22 -4.47 -7.79 -8.18
N LEU A 23 -3.55 -8.39 -7.42
CA LEU A 23 -3.77 -8.73 -6.02
C LEU A 23 -4.10 -7.47 -5.19
N LEU A 24 -3.31 -6.41 -5.31
CA LEU A 24 -3.56 -5.19 -4.53
C LEU A 24 -4.83 -4.46 -4.96
N ASP A 25 -5.18 -4.51 -6.24
CA ASP A 25 -6.44 -3.96 -6.75
C ASP A 25 -7.65 -4.73 -6.19
N GLU A 26 -7.60 -6.07 -6.17
CA GLU A 26 -8.64 -6.92 -5.58
C GLU A 26 -8.84 -6.68 -4.08
N LEU A 27 -7.76 -6.34 -3.35
CA LEU A 27 -7.81 -6.00 -1.93
C LEU A 27 -8.33 -4.57 -1.68
N CYS A 28 -8.52 -3.75 -2.72
CA CYS A 28 -8.94 -2.36 -2.62
C CYS A 28 -10.45 -2.20 -2.86
N ALA A 29 -11.18 -1.68 -1.87
CA ALA A 29 -12.60 -1.36 -1.98
C ALA A 29 -12.86 0.13 -1.80
N PHE A 30 -13.77 0.68 -2.61
CA PHE A 30 -14.34 2.00 -2.35
C PHE A 30 -15.29 1.94 -1.16
N VAL A 31 -15.20 2.94 -0.29
CA VAL A 31 -16.10 3.09 0.86
C VAL A 31 -16.98 4.31 0.72
N GLU A 32 -18.14 4.24 1.35
CA GLU A 32 -19.06 5.38 1.41
C GLU A 32 -18.34 6.62 1.97
N GLY A 33 -18.55 7.78 1.34
CA GLY A 33 -17.81 9.00 1.65
C GLY A 33 -16.56 9.25 0.80
N GLY A 34 -16.28 8.40 -0.20
CA GLY A 34 -15.28 8.67 -1.24
C GLY A 34 -13.85 8.23 -0.90
N GLY A 35 -13.67 7.48 0.18
CA GLY A 35 -12.40 6.85 0.53
C GLY A 35 -12.18 5.52 -0.19
N ARG A 36 -10.96 5.00 -0.06
CA ARG A 36 -10.64 3.60 -0.38
C ARG A 36 -10.05 2.93 0.84
N VAL A 37 -10.38 1.66 1.02
CA VAL A 37 -9.80 0.78 2.03
C VAL A 37 -9.07 -0.33 1.28
N ILE A 38 -7.80 -0.54 1.63
CA ILE A 38 -7.00 -1.66 1.14
C ILE A 38 -6.89 -2.65 2.31
N ASP A 39 -7.48 -3.82 2.16
CA ASP A 39 -7.42 -4.86 3.18
C ASP A 39 -6.14 -5.69 3.06
N CYS A 40 -5.15 -5.42 3.92
CA CYS A 40 -3.88 -6.13 3.93
C CYS A 40 -3.84 -7.37 4.85
N GLY A 41 -4.99 -7.87 5.35
CA GLY A 41 -5.02 -9.12 6.14
C GLY A 41 -6.11 -9.23 7.22
N VAL A 42 -7.18 -8.45 7.15
CA VAL A 42 -8.32 -8.50 8.08
C VAL A 42 -9.36 -9.52 7.62
N ALA A 43 -9.88 -9.38 6.40
CA ALA A 43 -10.78 -10.33 5.76
C ALA A 43 -10.07 -11.15 4.67
N GLY A 44 -9.12 -10.54 3.97
CA GLY A 44 -8.20 -11.24 3.05
C GLY A 44 -7.10 -12.02 3.78
N GLU A 45 -6.49 -12.99 3.10
CA GLU A 45 -5.38 -13.79 3.64
C GLU A 45 -4.11 -12.93 3.90
N GLY A 46 -4.00 -11.78 3.25
CA GLY A 46 -2.81 -10.93 3.29
C GLY A 46 -1.66 -11.57 2.51
N GLY A 47 -0.46 -11.56 3.09
CA GLY A 47 0.72 -12.23 2.51
C GLY A 47 1.92 -11.32 2.33
N VAL A 48 2.99 -11.87 1.74
CA VAL A 48 4.30 -11.18 1.62
C VAL A 48 4.20 -9.91 0.80
N GLU A 49 3.49 -9.94 -0.34
CA GLU A 49 3.31 -8.75 -1.18
C GLU A 49 2.56 -7.64 -0.45
N ALA A 50 1.43 -7.96 0.20
CA ALA A 50 0.65 -7.01 0.99
C ALA A 50 1.47 -6.43 2.16
N GLY A 51 2.28 -7.27 2.83
CA GLY A 51 3.17 -6.84 3.90
C GLY A 51 4.28 -5.90 3.42
N LEU A 52 4.96 -6.23 2.32
CA LEU A 52 5.99 -5.37 1.72
C LEU A 52 5.41 -4.05 1.20
N PHE A 53 4.24 -4.10 0.58
CA PHE A 53 3.48 -2.91 0.18
C PHE A 53 3.18 -2.01 1.38
N LEU A 54 2.59 -2.56 2.43
CA LEU A 54 2.22 -1.81 3.63
C LEU A 54 3.46 -1.24 4.33
N ALA A 55 4.51 -2.05 4.51
CA ALA A 55 5.76 -1.61 5.13
C ALA A 55 6.37 -0.42 4.39
N ARG A 56 6.50 -0.51 3.06
CA ARG A 56 7.03 0.59 2.25
C ARG A 56 6.11 1.82 2.25
N LEU A 57 4.80 1.62 2.27
CA LEU A 57 3.82 2.70 2.39
C LEU A 57 4.01 3.48 3.70
N THR A 58 4.24 2.81 4.82
CA THR A 58 4.48 3.49 6.12
C THR A 58 5.72 4.39 6.10
N LEU A 59 6.67 4.10 5.22
CA LEU A 59 7.89 4.88 5.00
C LEU A 59 7.70 5.98 3.94
N CYS A 60 6.46 6.22 3.49
CA CYS A 60 6.12 7.18 2.45
C CYS A 60 6.95 6.99 1.16
N ASP A 61 7.29 5.73 0.83
CA ASP A 61 8.16 5.40 -0.30
C ASP A 61 9.54 6.09 -0.23
N LEU A 62 10.06 6.38 0.96
CA LEU A 62 11.40 6.96 1.14
C LEU A 62 12.50 5.92 1.37
N ALA A 63 12.12 4.65 1.45
CA ALA A 63 13.03 3.54 1.62
C ALA A 63 12.51 2.31 0.86
N GLU A 64 13.45 1.46 0.48
CA GLU A 64 13.17 0.12 0.00
C GLU A 64 12.97 -0.82 1.18
N VAL A 65 12.08 -1.79 1.03
CA VAL A 65 11.84 -2.85 2.01
C VAL A 65 11.89 -4.18 1.27
N SER A 66 12.75 -5.09 1.73
CA SER A 66 12.87 -6.45 1.21
C SER A 66 12.83 -7.46 2.36
N ILE A 67 12.56 -8.72 2.02
CA ILE A 67 12.74 -9.87 2.91
C ILE A 67 13.90 -10.68 2.33
N GLU A 68 14.91 -10.93 3.15
CA GLU A 68 16.01 -11.82 2.82
C GLU A 68 15.72 -13.23 3.37
N PRO A 69 15.98 -14.30 2.61
CA PRO A 69 15.95 -15.66 3.14
C PRO A 69 16.95 -15.80 4.30
N GLY A 70 16.51 -16.46 5.37
CA GLY A 70 17.35 -16.83 6.52
C GLY A 70 18.10 -18.14 6.31
#